data_AF-A0A2E6ZWK1-F1
#
_entry.id   AF-A0A2E6ZWK1-F1
#
_cell.length_a   1.000
_cell.length_b   1.000
_cell.length_c   1.000
_cell.angle_alpha   90.00
_cell.angle_beta   90.00
_cell.angle_gamma   90.00
#
_symmetry.space_group_name_H-M   'P 1'
#
loop_
_entity.id
_entity.type
_entity.pdbx_description
1 polymer ?
#
loop_
_entity_poly.entity_id
_entity_poly.type
_entity_poly.pdbx_seq_one_letter_code
_entity_poly.pdbx_strand_id
1 'polypeptide(L)'
;MPMGGDSLSDGEVAAVRQWIDDGAHWDEGGATSAADALSALENSTLPPDARDYWAFRLPTQATVPASATYSHPIDRFLDAARGEAGVEAAPKADPLTRLRRAYLDLTGLPPTPEQAAVFLADTERGAWERVIDQLLESPHYGERWGRHWMDVARYADSTGFEQDYVRPNAWRYRDYVINAYNKDKPYNQFLR
;
A
#
# COMPACT_ATOMS: atom_id res chain seq x y z
N MET A 1 -20.58 7.96 9.98
CA MET A 1 -20.98 6.81 10.82
C MET A 1 -19.95 5.71 10.62
N PRO A 2 -19.22 5.26 11.66
CA PRO A 2 -18.43 4.04 11.54
C PRO A 2 -19.39 2.87 11.30
N MET A 3 -19.10 2.03 10.31
CA MET A 3 -19.94 0.88 9.98
C MET A 3 -19.93 -0.12 11.16
N GLY A 4 -21.09 -0.33 11.80
CA GLY A 4 -21.27 -1.33 12.86
C GLY A 4 -21.35 -0.82 14.30
N GLY A 5 -21.40 0.50 14.54
CA GLY A 5 -21.68 1.05 15.87
C GLY A 5 -23.14 0.85 16.30
N ASP A 6 -23.38 0.80 17.61
CA ASP A 6 -24.73 0.81 18.16
C ASP A 6 -25.51 2.03 17.67
N SER A 7 -26.81 1.84 17.44
CA SER A 7 -27.69 2.98 17.14
C SER A 7 -27.76 3.89 18.36
N LEU A 8 -27.93 5.20 18.12
CA LEU A 8 -28.21 6.14 19.21
C LEU A 8 -29.41 5.64 20.01
N SER A 9 -29.29 5.72 21.33
CA SER A 9 -30.38 5.39 22.24
C SER A 9 -31.56 6.35 22.06
N ASP A 10 -32.76 5.92 22.45
CA ASP A 10 -33.96 6.78 22.38
C ASP A 10 -33.77 8.11 23.15
N GLY A 11 -33.00 8.09 24.25
CA GLY A 11 -32.65 9.28 25.02
C GLY A 11 -31.74 10.25 24.26
N GLU A 12 -30.74 9.74 23.54
CA GLU A 12 -29.85 10.56 22.71
C GLU A 12 -30.59 11.14 21.51
N VAL A 13 -31.45 10.34 20.85
CA VAL A 13 -32.31 10.82 19.77
C VAL A 13 -33.27 11.91 20.27
N ALA A 14 -33.85 11.74 21.46
CA ALA A 14 -34.71 12.75 22.08
C ALA A 14 -33.93 14.03 22.42
N ALA A 15 -32.70 13.93 22.91
CA ALA A 15 -31.86 15.09 23.20
C ALA A 15 -31.52 15.89 21.93
N VAL A 16 -31.15 15.21 20.83
CA VAL A 16 -30.90 15.86 19.54
C VAL A 16 -32.17 16.50 18.99
N ARG A 17 -33.32 15.82 19.10
CA ARG A 17 -34.62 16.37 18.68
C ARG A 17 -34.96 17.64 19.47
N GLN A 18 -34.81 17.61 20.79
CA GLN A 18 -35.05 18.76 21.66
C GLN A 18 -34.15 19.95 21.27
N TRP A 19 -32.86 19.72 21.00
CA TRP A 19 -31.95 20.78 20.55
C TRP A 19 -32.39 21.40 19.21
N ILE A 20 -32.88 20.60 18.27
CA ILE A 20 -33.44 21.09 17.00
C ILE A 20 -34.71 21.92 17.26
N ASP A 21 -35.62 21.40 18.10
CA ASP A 21 -36.90 22.05 18.44
C ASP A 21 -36.67 23.38 19.19
N ASP A 22 -35.62 23.46 20.00
CA ASP A 22 -35.16 24.67 20.69
C ASP A 22 -34.42 25.65 19.75
N GLY A 23 -34.41 25.41 18.44
CA GLY A 23 -33.87 26.34 17.43
C GLY A 23 -32.43 26.06 17.02
N ALA A 24 -31.89 24.88 17.36
CA ALA A 24 -30.53 24.46 17.04
C ALA A 24 -29.48 25.52 17.45
N HIS A 25 -29.68 26.13 18.63
CA HIS A 25 -28.77 27.14 19.14
C HIS A 25 -27.38 26.55 19.30
N TRP A 26 -26.46 27.02 18.45
CA TRP A 26 -25.05 26.75 18.58
C TRP A 26 -24.50 27.68 19.67
N ASP A 27 -23.88 27.12 20.68
CA ASP A 27 -23.21 27.89 21.71
C ASP A 27 -22.01 28.65 21.11
N GLU A 28 -21.89 29.95 21.36
CA GLU A 28 -20.71 30.75 21.02
C GLU A 28 -19.49 30.42 21.91
N GLY A 29 -19.52 29.27 22.59
CA GLY A 29 -18.39 28.76 23.36
C GLY A 29 -17.17 28.68 22.47
N GLY A 30 -16.09 29.37 22.87
CA GLY A 30 -14.85 29.40 22.10
C GLY A 30 -14.44 27.99 21.73
N ALA A 31 -14.18 27.77 20.44
CA ALA A 31 -13.76 26.47 19.91
C ALA A 31 -12.72 25.88 20.86
N THR A 32 -12.98 24.65 21.34
CA THR A 32 -12.06 23.88 22.17
C THR A 32 -10.66 24.07 21.63
N SER A 33 -9.75 24.60 22.44
CA SER A 33 -8.40 24.87 21.93
C SER A 33 -7.81 23.56 21.42
N ALA A 34 -6.94 23.63 20.41
CA ALA A 34 -6.31 22.40 19.88
C ALA A 34 -5.60 21.60 20.99
N ALA A 35 -5.12 22.28 22.04
CA ALA A 35 -4.54 21.68 23.22
C ALA A 35 -5.59 20.94 24.08
N ASP A 36 -6.76 21.55 24.31
CA ASP A 36 -7.84 20.92 25.09
C ASP A 36 -8.44 19.73 24.32
N ALA A 37 -8.57 19.84 23.00
CA ALA A 37 -9.04 18.76 22.13
C ALA A 37 -8.05 17.59 22.11
N LEU A 38 -6.74 17.88 22.04
CA LEU A 38 -5.69 16.86 22.12
C LEU A 38 -5.70 16.19 23.50
N SER A 39 -5.78 16.98 24.59
CA SER A 39 -5.85 16.46 25.95
C SER A 39 -7.10 15.59 26.17
N ALA A 40 -8.25 15.97 25.62
CA ALA A 40 -9.46 15.14 25.66
C ALA A 40 -9.28 13.81 24.89
N LEU A 41 -8.55 13.83 23.78
CA LEU A 41 -8.23 12.62 23.00
C LEU A 41 -7.25 11.71 23.76
N GLU A 42 -6.19 12.28 24.34
CA GLU A 42 -5.18 11.56 25.14
C GLU A 42 -5.77 10.93 26.40
N ASN A 43 -6.72 11.63 27.04
CA ASN A 43 -7.44 11.16 28.22
C ASN A 43 -8.70 10.36 27.88
N SER A 44 -9.00 10.15 26.59
CA SER A 44 -10.16 9.36 26.19
C SER A 44 -9.97 7.90 26.58
N THR A 45 -11.00 7.31 27.19
CA THR A 45 -11.02 5.90 27.50
C THR A 45 -11.13 5.11 26.20
N LEU A 46 -10.02 4.53 25.75
CA LEU A 46 -10.05 3.61 24.62
C LEU A 46 -10.81 2.33 25.00
N PRO A 47 -11.72 1.83 24.14
CA PRO A 47 -12.28 0.50 24.29
C PRO A 47 -11.18 -0.55 24.48
N PRO A 48 -11.38 -1.57 25.34
CA PRO A 48 -10.34 -2.57 25.59
C PRO A 48 -9.79 -3.24 24.32
N ASP A 49 -10.65 -3.45 23.33
CA ASP A 49 -10.35 -4.05 22.03
C ASP A 49 -9.71 -3.09 21.02
N ALA A 50 -9.73 -1.78 21.26
CA ALA A 50 -9.08 -0.80 20.37
C ALA A 50 -7.56 -1.04 20.28
N ARG A 51 -6.96 -1.59 21.33
CA ARG A 51 -5.55 -2.01 21.37
C ARG A 51 -5.28 -3.30 20.58
N ASP A 52 -6.31 -4.10 20.33
CA ASP A 52 -6.22 -5.35 19.57
C ASP A 52 -6.34 -5.14 18.04
N TYR A 53 -6.55 -3.89 17.60
CA TYR A 53 -6.61 -3.56 16.19
C TYR A 53 -5.32 -3.99 15.46
N TRP A 54 -5.49 -4.65 14.31
CA TRP A 54 -4.39 -5.35 13.62
C TRP A 54 -3.19 -4.45 13.30
N ALA A 55 -3.42 -3.16 13.04
CA ALA A 55 -2.35 -2.21 12.70
C ALA A 55 -1.46 -1.83 13.90
N PHE A 56 -1.92 -2.07 15.14
CA PHE A 56 -1.16 -1.81 16.36
C PHE A 56 -0.47 -3.06 16.91
N ARG A 57 -0.70 -4.23 16.31
CA ARG A 57 -0.05 -5.47 16.70
C ARG A 57 1.21 -5.68 15.87
N LEU A 58 2.29 -6.11 16.54
CA LEU A 58 3.51 -6.47 15.84
C LEU A 58 3.24 -7.68 14.92
N PRO A 59 3.68 -7.63 13.65
CA PRO A 59 3.60 -8.79 12.77
C PRO A 59 4.36 -9.97 13.38
N THR A 60 3.72 -11.12 13.49
CA THR A 60 4.34 -12.37 13.92
C THR A 60 4.69 -13.21 12.70
N GLN A 61 5.90 -13.79 12.68
CA GLN A 61 6.32 -14.67 11.59
C GLN A 61 5.50 -15.97 11.62
N ALA A 62 4.74 -16.22 10.55
CA ALA A 62 3.96 -17.44 10.40
C ALA A 62 4.86 -18.65 10.10
N THR A 63 4.44 -19.83 10.54
CA THR A 63 5.10 -21.10 10.16
C THR A 63 4.78 -21.39 8.70
N VAL A 64 5.79 -21.66 7.89
CA VAL A 64 5.63 -21.92 6.45
C VAL A 64 5.00 -23.32 6.24
N PRO A 65 3.81 -23.43 5.59
CA PRO A 65 3.12 -24.71 5.36
C PRO A 65 3.96 -25.67 4.52
N ALA A 66 3.95 -26.97 4.79
CA ALA A 66 4.66 -27.93 3.92
C ALA A 66 4.00 -27.99 2.53
N SER A 67 4.80 -28.09 1.47
CA SER A 67 4.32 -28.39 0.11
C SER A 67 5.27 -29.40 -0.52
N ALA A 68 4.71 -30.38 -1.22
CA ALA A 68 5.47 -31.33 -2.02
C ALA A 68 5.87 -30.74 -3.39
N THR A 69 5.13 -29.73 -3.85
CA THR A 69 5.23 -29.19 -5.22
C THR A 69 6.12 -27.95 -5.29
N TYR A 70 6.06 -27.10 -4.27
CA TYR A 70 6.69 -25.78 -4.28
C TYR A 70 7.77 -25.63 -3.22
N SER A 71 8.93 -25.11 -3.63
CA SER A 71 10.05 -24.82 -2.73
C SER A 71 10.01 -23.41 -2.13
N HIS A 72 9.49 -22.43 -2.87
CA HIS A 72 9.46 -21.04 -2.43
C HIS A 72 8.41 -20.81 -1.33
N PRO A 73 8.73 -20.11 -0.22
CA PRO A 73 7.80 -19.95 0.90
C PRO A 73 6.45 -19.34 0.52
N ILE A 74 6.44 -18.32 -0.36
CA ILE A 74 5.20 -17.66 -0.81
C ILE A 74 4.30 -18.67 -1.55
N ASP A 75 4.88 -19.47 -2.45
CA ASP A 75 4.11 -20.44 -3.22
C ASP A 75 3.52 -21.53 -2.33
N ARG A 76 4.20 -21.89 -1.24
CA ARG A 76 3.70 -22.85 -0.23
C ARG A 76 2.48 -22.33 0.52
N PHE A 77 2.45 -21.04 0.87
CA PHE A 77 1.26 -20.41 1.44
C PHE A 77 0.09 -20.38 0.42
N LEU A 78 0.38 -20.05 -0.83
CA LEU A 78 -0.62 -20.06 -1.89
C LEU A 78 -1.17 -21.47 -2.18
N ASP A 79 -0.30 -22.48 -2.12
CA ASP A 79 -0.66 -23.89 -2.30
C ASP A 79 -1.60 -24.39 -1.19
N ALA A 80 -1.28 -24.09 0.07
CA ALA A 80 -2.15 -24.40 1.20
C ALA A 80 -3.52 -23.74 1.07
N ALA A 81 -3.56 -22.42 0.78
CA ALA A 81 -4.81 -21.68 0.62
C ALA A 81 -5.66 -22.20 -0.55
N ARG A 82 -5.03 -22.60 -1.67
CA ARG A 82 -5.70 -23.23 -2.81
C ARG A 82 -6.31 -24.58 -2.45
N GLY A 83 -5.58 -25.40 -1.70
CA GLY A 83 -6.05 -26.69 -1.21
C GLY A 83 -7.29 -26.56 -0.33
N GLU A 84 -7.30 -25.60 0.60
CA GLU A 84 -8.46 -25.30 1.45
C GLU A 84 -9.66 -24.80 0.65
N ALA A 85 -9.43 -24.00 -0.39
CA ALA A 85 -10.46 -23.46 -1.26
C ALA A 85 -10.94 -24.42 -2.36
N GLY A 86 -10.28 -25.58 -2.53
CA GLY A 86 -10.57 -26.51 -3.64
C GLY A 86 -10.27 -25.93 -5.02
N VAL A 87 -9.30 -25.01 -5.13
CA VAL A 87 -8.92 -24.32 -6.37
C VAL A 87 -7.61 -24.89 -6.91
N GLU A 88 -7.60 -25.27 -8.18
CA GLU A 88 -6.38 -25.73 -8.85
C GLU A 88 -5.54 -24.57 -9.38
N ALA A 89 -4.21 -24.72 -9.32
CA ALA A 89 -3.29 -23.72 -9.86
C ALA A 89 -3.30 -23.73 -11.39
N ALA A 90 -3.31 -22.53 -11.99
CA ALA A 90 -3.13 -22.39 -13.43
C ALA A 90 -1.74 -22.89 -13.88
N PRO A 91 -1.61 -23.38 -15.13
CA PRO A 91 -0.33 -23.79 -15.66
C PRO A 91 0.66 -22.61 -15.69
N LYS A 92 1.95 -22.94 -15.59
CA LYS A 92 3.01 -21.93 -15.70
C LYS A 92 2.94 -21.23 -17.05
N ALA A 93 3.02 -19.90 -17.04
CA ALA A 93 3.05 -19.11 -18.26
C ALA A 93 4.27 -19.47 -19.13
N ASP A 94 4.12 -19.36 -20.44
CA ASP A 94 5.22 -19.52 -21.38
C ASP A 94 6.33 -18.49 -21.11
N PRO A 95 7.59 -18.77 -21.50
CA PRO A 95 8.73 -17.91 -21.18
C PRO A 95 8.56 -16.46 -21.62
N LEU A 96 8.00 -16.21 -22.80
CA LEU A 96 7.84 -14.88 -23.36
C LEU A 96 6.77 -14.08 -22.59
N THR A 97 5.65 -14.72 -22.28
CA THR A 97 4.59 -14.11 -21.46
C THR A 97 5.12 -13.79 -20.06
N ARG A 98 5.89 -14.71 -19.46
CA ARG A 98 6.49 -14.49 -18.14
C ARG A 98 7.47 -13.30 -18.18
N LEU A 99 8.33 -13.24 -19.19
CA LEU A 99 9.27 -12.14 -19.41
C LEU A 99 8.54 -10.79 -19.53
N ARG A 100 7.53 -10.72 -20.42
CA ARG A 100 6.77 -9.50 -20.65
C ARG A 100 6.09 -8.99 -19.39
N ARG A 101 5.53 -9.89 -18.56
CA ARG A 101 4.93 -9.52 -17.27
C ARG A 101 5.96 -8.92 -16.32
N ALA A 102 7.11 -9.59 -16.13
CA ALA A 102 8.16 -9.08 -15.26
C ALA A 102 8.66 -7.69 -15.66
N TYR A 103 8.87 -7.47 -16.96
CA TYR A 103 9.24 -6.16 -17.51
C TYR A 103 8.17 -5.09 -17.19
N LEU A 104 6.90 -5.34 -17.50
CA LEU A 104 5.83 -4.39 -17.22
C LEU A 104 5.61 -4.14 -15.72
N ASP A 105 5.77 -5.17 -14.89
CA ASP A 105 5.56 -5.07 -13.46
C ASP A 105 6.70 -4.29 -12.79
N LEU A 106 7.96 -4.62 -13.13
CA LEU A 106 9.14 -4.06 -12.49
C LEU A 106 9.54 -2.70 -13.06
N THR A 107 9.50 -2.50 -14.37
CA THR A 107 9.98 -1.27 -15.03
C THR A 107 8.88 -0.46 -15.70
N GLY A 108 7.67 -1.02 -15.84
CA GLY A 108 6.56 -0.35 -16.54
C GLY A 108 6.70 -0.34 -18.07
N LEU A 109 7.76 -0.94 -18.62
CA LEU A 109 8.07 -0.96 -20.05
C LEU A 109 8.09 -2.41 -20.54
N PRO A 110 7.61 -2.71 -21.75
CA PRO A 110 7.77 -4.04 -22.34
C PRO A 110 9.24 -4.29 -22.72
N PRO A 111 9.68 -5.57 -22.82
CA PRO A 111 11.00 -5.89 -23.35
C PRO A 111 11.10 -5.52 -24.83
N THR A 112 12.29 -5.14 -25.29
CA THR A 112 12.54 -4.99 -26.74
C THR A 112 12.59 -6.37 -27.41
N PRO A 113 12.39 -6.45 -28.74
CA PRO A 113 12.54 -7.71 -29.47
C PRO A 113 13.89 -8.40 -29.25
N GLU A 114 14.97 -7.61 -29.16
CA GLU A 114 16.33 -8.11 -28.93
C GLU A 114 16.48 -8.67 -27.52
N GLN A 115 15.98 -7.97 -26.50
CA GLN A 115 15.99 -8.45 -25.11
C GLN A 115 15.19 -9.76 -24.96
N ALA A 116 14.03 -9.84 -25.62
CA ALA A 116 13.23 -11.06 -25.64
C ALA A 116 13.97 -12.22 -26.35
N ALA A 117 14.60 -11.96 -27.49
CA ALA A 117 15.37 -12.96 -28.21
C ALA A 117 16.56 -13.49 -27.39
N VAL A 118 17.28 -12.60 -26.69
CA VAL A 118 18.38 -12.97 -25.78
C VAL A 118 17.88 -13.88 -24.67
N PHE A 119 16.80 -13.51 -23.98
CA PHE A 119 16.25 -14.34 -22.90
C PHE A 119 15.74 -15.70 -23.40
N LEU A 120 15.09 -15.73 -24.56
CA LEU A 120 14.57 -16.98 -25.13
C LEU A 120 15.69 -17.93 -25.62
N ALA A 121 16.85 -17.39 -25.97
CA ALA A 121 18.02 -18.18 -26.36
C ALA A 121 18.90 -18.58 -25.16
N ASP A 122 18.70 -17.99 -23.98
CA ASP A 122 19.49 -18.27 -22.79
C ASP A 122 19.10 -19.62 -22.17
N THR A 123 20.04 -20.56 -22.24
CA THR A 123 19.89 -21.93 -21.72
C THR A 123 20.71 -22.16 -20.45
N GLU A 124 21.41 -21.13 -19.96
CA GLU A 124 22.23 -21.25 -18.77
C GLU A 124 21.36 -21.32 -17.51
N ARG A 125 21.89 -21.97 -16.47
CA ARG A 125 21.23 -22.03 -15.16
C ARG A 125 21.07 -20.60 -14.63
N GLY A 126 19.89 -20.26 -14.14
CA GLY A 126 19.63 -18.95 -13.53
C GLY A 126 19.24 -17.84 -14.52
N ALA A 127 18.90 -18.16 -15.77
CA ALA A 127 18.52 -17.18 -16.78
C ALA A 127 17.37 -16.26 -16.33
N TRP A 128 16.43 -16.79 -15.56
CA TRP A 128 15.32 -15.99 -15.04
C TRP A 128 15.78 -15.01 -13.97
N GLU A 129 16.52 -15.50 -12.99
CA GLU A 129 17.02 -14.74 -11.85
C GLU A 129 17.89 -13.58 -12.34
N ARG A 130 18.80 -13.84 -13.28
CA ARG A 130 19.63 -12.78 -13.89
C ARG A 130 18.80 -11.69 -14.57
N VAL A 131 17.73 -12.06 -15.28
CA VAL A 131 16.84 -11.05 -15.89
C VAL A 131 16.13 -10.23 -14.82
N ILE A 132 15.66 -10.85 -13.75
CA ILE A 132 15.03 -10.13 -12.64
C ILE A 132 16.04 -9.17 -11.99
N ASP A 133 17.25 -9.62 -11.72
CA ASP A 133 18.32 -8.77 -11.17
C ASP A 133 18.59 -7.55 -12.07
N GLN A 134 18.73 -7.77 -13.39
CA GLN A 134 18.88 -6.68 -14.37
C GLN A 134 17.71 -5.69 -14.37
N LEU A 135 16.48 -6.18 -14.19
CA LEU A 135 15.29 -5.33 -14.13
C LEU A 135 15.24 -4.51 -12.83
N LEU A 136 15.64 -5.10 -11.70
CA LEU A 136 15.72 -4.42 -10.41
C LEU A 136 16.84 -3.38 -10.37
N GLU A 137 17.94 -3.62 -11.09
CA GLU A 137 19.06 -2.67 -11.25
C GLU A 137 18.74 -1.54 -12.25
N SER A 138 17.68 -1.66 -13.04
CA SER A 138 17.28 -0.65 -14.01
C SER A 138 16.83 0.65 -13.33
N PRO A 139 17.21 1.85 -13.82
CA PRO A 139 16.68 3.11 -13.29
C PRO A 139 15.15 3.22 -13.40
N HIS A 140 14.55 2.53 -14.37
CA HIS A 140 13.11 2.46 -14.56
C HIS A 140 12.38 1.72 -13.43
N TYR A 141 13.07 0.89 -12.66
CA TYR A 141 12.50 0.25 -11.49
C TYR A 141 12.02 1.28 -10.46
N GLY A 142 12.89 2.22 -10.08
CA GLY A 142 12.55 3.30 -9.17
C GLY A 142 11.51 4.27 -9.72
N GLU A 143 11.47 4.50 -11.03
CA GLU A 143 10.41 5.28 -11.68
C GLU A 143 9.05 4.58 -11.55
N ARG A 144 9.02 3.27 -11.83
CA ARG A 144 7.81 2.44 -11.76
C ARG A 144 7.28 2.30 -10.33
N TRP A 145 8.14 1.91 -9.39
CA TRP A 145 7.75 1.66 -8.01
C TRP A 145 7.61 2.93 -7.19
N GLY A 146 8.40 3.95 -7.50
CA GLY A 146 8.24 5.29 -6.93
C GLY A 146 6.86 5.87 -7.20
N ARG A 147 6.30 5.64 -8.41
CA ARG A 147 4.94 6.06 -8.75
C ARG A 147 3.89 5.48 -7.81
N HIS A 148 3.95 4.18 -7.50
CA HIS A 148 2.98 3.55 -6.59
C HIS A 148 3.04 4.15 -5.18
N TRP A 149 4.24 4.46 -4.67
CA TRP A 149 4.38 5.18 -3.41
C TRP A 149 3.77 6.59 -3.49
N MET A 150 4.08 7.31 -4.56
CA MET A 150 3.59 8.65 -4.79
C MET A 150 2.06 8.72 -4.93
N ASP A 151 1.42 7.69 -5.50
CA ASP A 151 -0.03 7.56 -5.54
C ASP A 151 -0.63 7.53 -4.12
N VAL A 152 -0.05 6.72 -3.21
CA VAL A 152 -0.49 6.63 -1.82
C VAL A 152 -0.20 7.93 -1.05
N ALA A 153 0.95 8.55 -1.30
CA ALA A 153 1.33 9.82 -0.71
C ALA A 153 0.57 11.02 -1.28
N ARG A 154 -0.30 10.82 -2.29
CA ARG A 154 -1.05 11.87 -3.00
C ARG A 154 -0.14 12.96 -3.56
N TYR A 155 0.98 12.54 -4.15
CA TYR A 155 1.89 13.43 -4.83
C TYR A 155 1.23 14.07 -6.06
N ALA A 156 1.49 15.35 -6.27
CA ALA A 156 1.16 16.06 -7.49
C ALA A 156 2.19 17.17 -7.73
N ASP A 157 2.53 17.41 -9.00
CA ASP A 157 3.38 18.53 -9.41
C ASP A 157 2.64 19.88 -9.32
N SER A 158 1.33 19.85 -9.09
CA SER A 158 0.47 21.04 -8.96
C SER A 158 -0.55 20.88 -7.82
N THR A 159 -1.28 21.94 -7.50
CA THR A 159 -2.28 21.92 -6.43
C THR A 159 -3.53 21.13 -6.82
N GLY A 160 -3.84 21.06 -8.12
CA GLY A 160 -5.13 20.56 -8.62
C GLY A 160 -6.30 21.42 -8.12
N PHE A 161 -7.52 21.14 -8.63
CA PHE A 161 -8.76 21.88 -8.35
C PHE A 161 -8.95 23.17 -9.18
N GLU A 162 -9.88 24.07 -8.77
CA GLU A 162 -10.31 25.28 -9.50
C GLU A 162 -9.17 26.19 -9.96
N GLN A 163 -8.01 26.14 -9.28
CA GLN A 163 -6.80 26.85 -9.67
C GLN A 163 -5.60 25.89 -9.67
N ASP A 164 -5.13 25.53 -10.86
CA ASP A 164 -4.03 24.58 -11.04
C ASP A 164 -2.67 25.29 -11.01
N TYR A 165 -2.18 25.58 -9.80
CA TYR A 165 -0.85 26.15 -9.61
C TYR A 165 0.22 25.09 -9.50
N VAL A 166 1.34 25.28 -10.21
CA VAL A 166 2.53 24.44 -10.08
C VAL A 166 3.10 24.55 -8.67
N ARG A 167 3.47 23.42 -8.08
CA ARG A 167 4.23 23.33 -6.83
C ARG A 167 5.73 23.36 -7.17
N PRO A 168 6.44 24.50 -7.03
CA PRO A 168 7.75 24.70 -7.67
C PRO A 168 8.85 23.71 -7.27
N ASN A 169 8.71 23.09 -6.10
CA ASN A 169 9.70 22.17 -5.54
C ASN A 169 9.19 20.73 -5.36
N ALA A 170 7.98 20.39 -5.82
CA ALA A 170 7.41 19.06 -5.64
C ALA A 170 8.30 17.97 -6.27
N TRP A 171 8.85 18.24 -7.46
CA TRP A 171 9.73 17.34 -8.20
C TRP A 171 10.92 16.83 -7.38
N ARG A 172 11.42 17.59 -6.39
CA ARG A 172 12.52 17.16 -5.53
C ARG A 172 12.14 15.95 -4.68
N TYR A 173 10.88 15.90 -4.22
CA TYR A 173 10.35 14.75 -3.48
C TYR A 173 10.17 13.56 -4.42
N ARG A 174 9.64 13.76 -5.63
CA ARG A 174 9.55 12.71 -6.66
C ARG A 174 10.92 12.09 -6.93
N ASP A 175 11.91 12.92 -7.23
CA ASP A 175 13.26 12.45 -7.53
C ASP A 175 13.90 11.78 -6.31
N TYR A 176 13.64 12.24 -5.10
CA TYR A 176 14.06 11.56 -3.87
C TYR A 176 13.45 10.15 -3.76
N VAL A 177 12.14 10.00 -3.99
CA VAL A 177 11.45 8.70 -3.92
C VAL A 177 12.01 7.73 -4.96
N ILE A 178 12.14 8.18 -6.22
CA ILE A 178 12.71 7.36 -7.31
C ILE A 178 14.12 6.90 -6.95
N ASN A 179 14.97 7.82 -6.48
CA ASN A 179 16.34 7.52 -6.07
C ASN A 179 16.41 6.60 -4.83
N ALA A 180 15.44 6.67 -3.93
CA ALA A 180 15.39 5.79 -2.76
C ALA A 180 15.12 4.33 -3.17
N TYR A 181 14.20 4.10 -4.10
CA TYR A 181 13.95 2.77 -4.66
C TYR A 181 15.17 2.23 -5.42
N ASN A 182 15.75 3.03 -6.32
CA ASN A 182 16.91 2.60 -7.12
C ASN A 182 18.18 2.32 -6.30
N LYS A 183 18.26 2.86 -5.06
CA LYS A 183 19.39 2.62 -4.15
C LYS A 183 19.09 1.58 -3.08
N ASP A 184 17.93 0.91 -3.19
CA ASP A 184 17.43 -0.03 -2.18
C ASP A 184 17.50 0.56 -0.75
N LYS A 185 17.05 1.81 -0.60
CA LYS A 185 17.13 2.50 0.68
C LYS A 185 16.24 1.77 1.70
N PRO A 186 16.79 1.37 2.86
CA PRO A 186 16.00 0.73 3.91
C PRO A 186 14.80 1.59 4.32
N TYR A 187 13.63 0.95 4.46
CA TYR A 187 12.36 1.64 4.72
C TYR A 187 12.42 2.55 5.97
N ASN A 188 13.09 2.10 7.02
CA ASN A 188 13.27 2.87 8.25
C ASN A 188 14.13 4.13 8.10
N GLN A 189 14.98 4.20 7.07
CA GLN A 189 15.73 5.41 6.70
C GLN A 189 14.95 6.26 5.71
N PHE A 190 14.15 5.64 4.86
CA PHE A 190 13.32 6.34 3.88
C PHE A 190 12.25 7.23 4.53
N LEU A 191 11.67 6.80 5.65
CA LEU A 191 10.66 7.54 6.42
C LEU A 191 11.19 8.66 7.34
N ARG A 192 12.50 8.81 7.48
CA ARG A 192 13.11 9.82 8.37
C ARG A 192 13.20 11.20 7.73
#